data_AF-A0A924YR62-F1
#
_entry.id   AF-A0A924YR62-F1
#
_cell.length_a   1.000
_cell.length_b   1.000
_cell.length_c   1.000
_cell.angle_alpha   90.00
_cell.angle_beta   90.00
_cell.angle_gamma   90.00
#
_symmetry.space_group_name_H-M   'P 1'
#
loop_
_entity.id
_entity.type
_entity.pdbx_description
1 polymer ?
#
loop_
_entity_poly.entity_id
_entity_poly.type
_entity_poly.pdbx_seq_one_letter_code
_entity_poly.pdbx_strand_id
1 'polypeptide(L)'
;MRHHHGSICWLILLIASAAALPAAEPSLKAPEGFQVSLFADDDLAHDIHCLAIDTRGQITVAGNGFIKLLIDSDGDGVADKSELFAEGPAIGVQGMCWHGSDLLAVGGEGLLRFRDRDGDDKADGPPDVLLKLKCGGEHHAHSIQRGPDGWWYLIAGNDSGVDAKYVTLPNAPIKQPEAGVLFRLKPDISGGEVVAHGMRNAYDFAFNRMADAFTFDSDDERDVSLPWYRPTRVIHLLPGSHAG
;
A
#
# COMPACT_ATOMS: atom_id res chain seq x y z
N MET A 1 -54.38 -55.75 -38.62
CA MET A 1 -53.75 -54.43 -38.41
C MET A 1 -53.09 -54.45 -37.04
N ARG A 2 -51.75 -54.47 -36.99
CA ARG A 2 -50.97 -54.50 -35.74
C ARG A 2 -50.74 -53.06 -35.28
N HIS A 3 -51.20 -52.70 -34.08
CA HIS A 3 -50.89 -51.41 -33.46
C HIS A 3 -49.58 -51.52 -32.68
N HIS A 4 -48.53 -50.88 -33.17
CA HIS A 4 -47.31 -50.62 -32.41
C HIS A 4 -47.57 -49.47 -31.41
N HIS A 5 -47.43 -49.74 -30.11
CA HIS A 5 -47.30 -48.71 -29.09
C HIS A 5 -45.81 -48.40 -28.90
N GLY A 6 -45.37 -47.23 -29.38
CA GLY A 6 -44.06 -46.69 -29.04
C GLY A 6 -44.13 -45.96 -27.69
N SER A 7 -43.43 -46.47 -26.69
CA SER A 7 -43.19 -45.72 -25.44
C SER A 7 -42.05 -44.73 -25.68
N ILE A 8 -42.34 -43.44 -25.51
CA ILE A 8 -41.35 -42.37 -25.50
C ILE A 8 -40.93 -42.15 -24.05
N CYS A 9 -39.71 -42.56 -23.70
CA CYS A 9 -39.07 -42.20 -22.44
C CYS A 9 -38.62 -40.74 -22.50
N TRP A 10 -39.19 -39.89 -21.65
CA TRP A 10 -38.69 -38.54 -21.41
C TRP A 10 -37.56 -38.61 -20.37
N LEU A 11 -36.33 -38.32 -20.79
CA LEU A 11 -35.21 -38.12 -19.88
C LEU A 11 -35.35 -36.72 -19.26
N ILE A 12 -35.71 -36.63 -17.98
CA ILE A 12 -35.69 -35.37 -17.24
C ILE A 12 -34.25 -35.14 -16.79
N LEU A 13 -33.56 -34.18 -17.43
CA LEU A 13 -32.26 -33.72 -16.99
C LEU A 13 -32.46 -32.78 -15.79
N LEU A 14 -32.22 -33.27 -14.58
CA LEU A 14 -32.13 -32.45 -13.37
C LEU A 14 -30.80 -31.69 -13.40
N ILE A 15 -30.85 -30.42 -13.80
CA ILE A 15 -29.74 -29.48 -13.59
C ILE A 15 -29.79 -29.09 -12.13
N ALA A 16 -28.96 -29.73 -11.30
CA ALA A 16 -28.70 -29.25 -9.95
C ALA A 16 -27.91 -27.96 -10.06
N SER A 17 -28.56 -26.82 -9.80
CA SER A 17 -27.85 -25.58 -9.50
C SER A 17 -27.11 -25.81 -8.19
N ALA A 18 -25.79 -25.92 -8.26
CA ALA A 18 -24.95 -25.81 -7.08
C ALA A 18 -25.10 -24.38 -6.58
N ALA A 19 -25.92 -24.18 -5.56
CA ALA A 19 -25.92 -22.93 -4.82
C ALA A 19 -24.51 -22.73 -4.29
N ALA A 20 -23.87 -21.63 -4.68
CA ALA A 20 -22.62 -21.21 -4.08
C ALA A 20 -22.83 -21.14 -2.57
N LEU A 21 -21.94 -21.76 -1.80
CA LEU A 21 -21.94 -21.59 -0.36
C LEU A 21 -21.79 -20.08 -0.10
N PRO A 22 -22.63 -19.48 0.77
CA PRO A 22 -22.42 -18.08 1.12
C PRO A 22 -21.01 -17.94 1.67
N ALA A 23 -20.24 -17.02 1.10
CA ALA A 23 -18.93 -16.66 1.61
C ALA A 23 -19.06 -16.43 3.12
N ALA A 24 -18.19 -17.07 3.91
CA ALA A 24 -18.24 -16.98 5.36
C ALA A 24 -18.28 -15.50 5.76
N GLU A 25 -19.33 -15.08 6.49
CA GLU A 25 -19.42 -13.69 6.91
C GLU A 25 -18.14 -13.30 7.65
N PRO A 26 -17.51 -12.17 7.31
CA PRO A 26 -16.24 -11.80 7.90
C PRO A 26 -16.40 -11.71 9.41
N SER A 27 -15.59 -12.46 10.16
CA SER A 27 -15.57 -12.46 11.64
C SER A 27 -15.10 -11.13 12.26
N LEU A 28 -14.97 -10.09 11.45
CA LEU A 28 -14.48 -8.77 11.81
C LEU A 28 -15.61 -7.98 12.48
N LYS A 29 -15.32 -7.42 13.67
CA LYS A 29 -16.23 -6.53 14.38
C LYS A 29 -15.99 -5.09 13.93
N ALA A 30 -17.00 -4.47 13.36
CA ALA A 30 -17.00 -3.05 13.05
C ALA A 30 -17.47 -2.22 14.26
N PRO A 31 -16.98 -0.98 14.46
CA PRO A 31 -17.60 -0.03 15.38
C PRO A 31 -19.05 0.27 15.00
N GLU A 32 -19.84 0.76 15.96
CA GLU A 32 -21.22 1.18 15.69
C GLU A 32 -21.26 2.24 14.57
N GLY A 33 -22.17 2.05 13.61
CA GLY A 33 -22.28 2.92 12.42
C GLY A 33 -21.38 2.51 11.24
N PHE A 34 -20.59 1.44 11.36
CA PHE A 34 -19.75 0.90 10.29
C PHE A 34 -20.17 -0.51 9.90
N GLN A 35 -19.93 -0.87 8.64
CA GLN A 35 -20.09 -2.21 8.11
C GLN A 35 -18.77 -2.67 7.49
N VAL A 36 -18.47 -3.96 7.60
CA VAL A 36 -17.35 -4.60 6.91
C VAL A 36 -17.93 -5.54 5.86
N SER A 37 -17.54 -5.35 4.61
CA SER A 37 -17.84 -6.24 3.49
C SER A 37 -16.53 -6.72 2.85
N LEU A 38 -16.57 -7.90 2.26
CA LEU A 38 -15.46 -8.41 1.45
C LEU A 38 -15.48 -7.69 0.09
N PHE A 39 -14.39 -7.02 -0.26
CA PHE A 39 -14.22 -6.41 -1.58
C PHE A 39 -13.54 -7.34 -2.57
N ALA A 40 -12.48 -8.04 -2.17
CA ALA A 40 -11.75 -9.00 -2.99
C ALA A 40 -11.15 -10.08 -2.08
N ASP A 41 -10.98 -11.28 -2.61
CA ASP A 41 -10.37 -12.40 -1.90
C ASP A 41 -9.03 -12.84 -2.52
N ASP A 42 -8.50 -13.92 -1.97
CA ASP A 42 -7.19 -14.50 -2.29
C ASP A 42 -7.09 -14.98 -3.75
N ASP A 43 -8.22 -15.31 -4.39
CA ASP A 43 -8.26 -15.75 -5.79
C ASP A 43 -7.89 -14.59 -6.74
N LEU A 44 -8.21 -13.35 -6.36
CA LEU A 44 -7.86 -12.15 -7.10
C LEU A 44 -6.44 -11.65 -6.75
N ALA A 45 -6.13 -11.55 -5.46
CA ALA A 45 -4.82 -11.13 -4.98
C ALA A 45 -4.52 -11.66 -3.57
N HIS A 46 -3.52 -12.54 -3.48
CA HIS A 46 -3.00 -13.10 -2.23
C HIS A 46 -1.76 -12.34 -1.74
N ASP A 47 -1.45 -12.49 -0.45
CA ASP A 47 -0.23 -11.96 0.18
C ASP A 47 0.03 -10.46 -0.11
N ILE A 48 -1.02 -9.64 -0.03
CA ILE A 48 -0.93 -8.21 -0.28
C ILE A 48 -0.21 -7.48 0.87
N HIS A 49 0.70 -6.56 0.53
CA HIS A 49 1.47 -5.76 1.48
C HIS A 49 0.90 -4.35 1.63
N CYS A 50 0.42 -3.77 0.53
CA CYS A 50 -0.14 -2.42 0.53
C CYS A 50 -1.19 -2.26 -0.58
N LEU A 51 -1.96 -1.18 -0.46
CA LEU A 51 -2.95 -0.76 -1.45
C LEU A 51 -2.84 0.74 -1.70
N ALA A 52 -3.30 1.16 -2.87
CA ALA A 52 -3.48 2.57 -3.23
C ALA A 52 -4.79 2.74 -4.00
N ILE A 53 -5.38 3.92 -3.89
CA ILE A 53 -6.60 4.29 -4.60
C ILE A 53 -6.27 5.45 -5.52
N ASP A 54 -6.65 5.35 -6.79
CA ASP A 54 -6.45 6.41 -7.77
C ASP A 54 -7.59 7.46 -7.73
N THR A 55 -7.52 8.47 -8.59
CA THR A 55 -8.57 9.52 -8.64
C THR A 55 -9.88 9.05 -9.27
N ARG A 56 -9.90 7.86 -9.91
CA ARG A 56 -11.11 7.22 -10.45
C ARG A 56 -11.77 6.31 -9.41
N GLY A 57 -11.12 6.06 -8.27
CA GLY A 57 -11.58 5.15 -7.23
C GLY A 57 -11.17 3.69 -7.47
N GLN A 58 -10.31 3.42 -8.45
CA GLN A 58 -9.79 2.08 -8.70
C GLN A 58 -8.82 1.70 -7.57
N ILE A 59 -8.89 0.44 -7.15
CA ILE A 59 -8.04 -0.11 -6.09
C ILE A 59 -6.89 -0.86 -6.72
N THR A 60 -5.67 -0.43 -6.38
CA THR A 60 -4.43 -1.12 -6.74
C THR A 60 -3.88 -1.80 -5.50
N VAL A 61 -3.47 -3.06 -5.63
CA VAL A 61 -2.82 -3.83 -4.57
C VAL A 61 -1.47 -4.34 -5.03
N ALA A 62 -0.55 -4.54 -4.10
CA ALA A 62 0.74 -5.13 -4.40
C ALA A 62 1.08 -6.24 -3.41
N GLY A 63 1.76 -7.27 -3.92
CA GLY A 63 2.32 -8.37 -3.15
C GLY A 63 3.67 -8.78 -3.72
N ASN A 64 4.12 -9.99 -3.40
CA ASN A 64 5.40 -10.50 -3.90
C ASN A 64 5.39 -10.63 -5.44
N GLY A 65 6.20 -9.82 -6.12
CA GLY A 65 6.39 -9.88 -7.56
C GLY A 65 5.28 -9.26 -8.41
N PHE A 66 4.24 -8.65 -7.81
CA PHE A 66 3.13 -8.09 -8.59
C PHE A 66 2.59 -6.77 -8.04
N ILE A 67 2.07 -5.96 -8.95
CA ILE A 67 1.16 -4.85 -8.70
C ILE A 67 -0.06 -5.08 -9.59
N LYS A 68 -1.25 -5.18 -8.99
CA LYS A 68 -2.50 -5.51 -9.66
C LYS A 68 -3.57 -4.47 -9.40
N LEU A 69 -4.45 -4.26 -10.38
CA LEU A 69 -5.71 -3.57 -10.22
C LEU A 69 -6.80 -4.57 -9.86
N LEU A 70 -7.65 -4.21 -8.91
CA LEU A 70 -8.87 -4.93 -8.56
C LEU A 70 -10.06 -4.22 -9.20
N ILE A 71 -10.86 -4.96 -9.95
CA ILE A 71 -11.90 -4.44 -10.82
C ILE A 71 -13.24 -5.05 -10.41
N ASP A 72 -14.15 -4.16 -10.01
CA ASP A 72 -15.59 -4.40 -9.91
C ASP A 72 -16.23 -3.95 -11.23
N SER A 73 -16.62 -4.92 -12.06
CA SER A 73 -17.10 -4.68 -13.43
C SER A 73 -18.61 -4.53 -13.54
N ASP A 74 -19.36 -4.92 -12.50
CA ASP A 74 -20.82 -4.78 -12.45
C ASP A 74 -21.32 -3.71 -11.45
N GLY A 75 -20.42 -3.15 -10.65
CA GLY A 75 -20.66 -2.04 -9.73
C GLY A 75 -21.38 -2.46 -8.45
N ASP A 76 -21.31 -3.73 -8.06
CA ASP A 76 -21.96 -4.25 -6.86
C ASP A 76 -21.19 -4.00 -5.56
N GLY A 77 -19.98 -3.44 -5.66
CA GLY A 77 -19.08 -3.17 -4.54
C GLY A 77 -18.17 -4.34 -4.18
N VAL A 78 -18.05 -5.35 -5.05
CA VAL A 78 -17.13 -6.48 -4.93
C VAL A 78 -16.34 -6.63 -6.23
N ALA A 79 -15.03 -6.72 -6.15
CA ALA A 79 -14.20 -6.98 -7.31
C ALA A 79 -14.46 -8.40 -7.84
N ASP A 80 -14.65 -8.51 -9.15
CA ASP A 80 -14.83 -9.78 -9.86
C ASP A 80 -13.62 -10.14 -10.74
N LYS A 81 -12.69 -9.20 -10.92
CA LYS A 81 -11.46 -9.37 -11.71
C LYS A 81 -10.25 -8.74 -11.03
N SER A 82 -9.09 -9.30 -11.36
CA SER A 82 -7.80 -8.64 -11.12
C SER A 82 -7.01 -8.59 -12.43
N GLU A 83 -6.39 -7.46 -12.70
CA GLU A 83 -5.50 -7.29 -13.85
C GLU A 83 -4.11 -6.89 -13.39
N LEU A 84 -3.07 -7.40 -14.06
CA LEU A 84 -1.69 -7.04 -13.75
C LEU A 84 -1.41 -5.64 -14.30
N PHE A 85 -1.12 -4.69 -13.41
CA PHE A 85 -0.64 -3.36 -13.79
C PHE A 85 0.86 -3.40 -14.13
N ALA A 86 1.66 -4.04 -13.27
CA ALA A 86 3.11 -4.19 -13.47
C ALA A 86 3.66 -5.42 -12.73
N GLU A 87 4.76 -5.99 -13.25
CA GLU A 87 5.61 -6.85 -12.42
C GLU A 87 6.27 -6.01 -11.32
N GLY A 88 6.22 -6.52 -10.09
CA GLY A 88 6.79 -5.88 -8.91
C GLY A 88 8.14 -6.49 -8.50
N PRO A 89 8.84 -5.89 -7.53
CA PRO A 89 10.00 -6.52 -6.90
C PRO A 89 9.63 -7.88 -6.29
N ALA A 90 10.58 -8.83 -6.22
CA ALA A 90 10.31 -10.18 -5.71
C ALA A 90 9.80 -10.21 -4.26
N ILE A 91 10.19 -9.24 -3.43
CA ILE A 91 9.76 -9.07 -2.02
C ILE A 91 8.60 -8.03 -1.93
N GLY A 92 8.00 -7.69 -3.07
CA GLY A 92 6.92 -6.72 -3.20
C GLY A 92 7.36 -5.27 -2.98
N VAL A 93 6.36 -4.38 -2.98
CA VAL A 93 6.46 -2.98 -2.55
C VAL A 93 5.70 -2.82 -1.22
N GLN A 94 6.09 -1.87 -0.39
CA GLN A 94 5.52 -1.65 0.96
C GLN A 94 4.61 -0.42 1.02
N GLY A 95 4.65 0.45 0.01
CA GLY A 95 3.80 1.63 -0.06
C GLY A 95 3.66 2.11 -1.49
N MET A 96 2.50 2.69 -1.80
CA MET A 96 2.11 3.10 -3.14
C MET A 96 1.32 4.41 -3.09
N CYS A 97 1.50 5.27 -4.08
CA CYS A 97 0.73 6.50 -4.24
C CYS A 97 0.59 6.86 -5.72
N TRP A 98 -0.65 7.00 -6.18
CA TRP A 98 -0.96 7.47 -7.54
C TRP A 98 -0.71 8.97 -7.70
N HIS A 99 -0.20 9.35 -8.87
CA HIS A 99 0.00 10.74 -9.28
C HIS A 99 -0.35 10.93 -10.76
N GLY A 100 -1.58 11.36 -11.03
CA GLY A 100 -2.10 11.32 -12.40
C GLY A 100 -2.19 9.85 -12.83
N SER A 101 -1.60 9.52 -13.97
CA SER A 101 -1.51 8.15 -14.47
C SER A 101 -0.23 7.41 -14.04
N ASP A 102 0.63 8.02 -13.24
CA ASP A 102 1.83 7.34 -12.75
C ASP A 102 1.63 6.79 -11.35
N LEU A 103 2.22 5.63 -11.08
CA LEU A 103 2.24 5.02 -9.76
C LEU A 103 3.65 5.15 -9.15
N LEU A 104 3.74 5.85 -8.02
CA LEU A 104 4.93 5.81 -7.19
C LEU A 104 4.85 4.64 -6.23
N ALA A 105 5.93 3.89 -6.07
CA ALA A 105 5.98 2.74 -5.16
C ALA A 105 7.31 2.66 -4.43
N VAL A 106 7.29 2.23 -3.16
CA VAL A 106 8.48 2.03 -2.35
C VAL A 106 8.78 0.53 -2.26
N GLY A 107 9.88 0.11 -2.89
CA GLY A 107 10.27 -1.30 -2.97
C GLY A 107 11.47 -1.50 -3.88
N GLY A 108 11.99 -2.73 -3.95
CA GLY A 108 13.15 -3.05 -4.79
C GLY A 108 14.36 -2.17 -4.46
N GLU A 109 14.78 -1.33 -5.41
CA GLU A 109 15.95 -0.44 -5.25
C GLU A 109 15.66 0.90 -4.54
N GLY A 110 14.41 1.22 -4.21
CA GLY A 110 14.08 2.48 -3.53
C GLY A 110 12.67 2.99 -3.81
N LEU A 111 12.56 4.28 -4.10
CA LEU A 111 11.35 4.91 -4.62
C LEU A 111 11.32 4.77 -6.15
N LEU A 112 10.32 4.06 -6.63
CA LEU A 112 10.10 3.70 -8.03
C LEU A 112 8.95 4.52 -8.62
N ARG A 113 8.98 4.77 -9.94
CA ARG A 113 7.85 5.32 -10.72
C ARG A 113 7.52 4.38 -11.87
N PHE A 114 6.31 3.84 -11.85
CA PHE A 114 5.71 3.17 -12.99
C PHE A 114 4.89 4.19 -13.78
N ARG A 115 4.99 4.15 -15.11
CA ARG A 115 4.31 5.08 -16.00
C ARG A 115 3.24 4.35 -16.79
N ASP A 116 2.06 4.94 -16.90
CA ASP A 116 1.00 4.56 -17.82
C ASP A 116 0.66 5.82 -18.63
N ARG A 117 1.23 5.94 -19.83
CA ARG A 117 1.09 7.17 -20.64
C ARG A 117 -0.03 7.06 -21.67
N ASP A 118 -0.39 5.85 -22.06
CA ASP A 118 -1.48 5.61 -22.99
C ASP A 118 -2.83 5.41 -22.28
N GLY A 119 -2.82 5.29 -20.95
CA GLY A 119 -4.01 5.22 -20.12
C GLY A 119 -4.73 3.89 -20.23
N ASP A 120 -3.98 2.81 -20.53
CA ASP A 120 -4.51 1.46 -20.69
C ASP A 120 -4.54 0.64 -19.38
N ASP A 121 -4.26 1.31 -18.25
CA ASP A 121 -4.21 0.73 -16.92
C ASP A 121 -3.11 -0.36 -16.79
N LYS A 122 -2.02 -0.21 -17.55
CA LYS A 122 -0.78 -1.01 -17.43
C LYS A 122 0.45 -0.12 -17.48
N ALA A 123 1.51 -0.57 -16.83
CA ALA A 123 2.79 0.11 -16.93
C ALA A 123 3.39 -0.05 -18.33
N ASP A 124 3.78 1.07 -18.95
CA ASP A 124 4.44 1.16 -20.26
C ASP A 124 5.77 0.38 -20.34
N GLY A 125 6.33 -0.02 -19.20
CA GLY A 125 7.60 -0.72 -19.09
C GLY A 125 8.17 -0.77 -17.66
N PRO A 126 9.48 -1.05 -17.52
CA PRO A 126 10.15 -1.08 -16.23
C PRO A 126 10.08 0.27 -15.51
N PRO A 127 10.06 0.28 -14.16
CA PRO A 127 9.97 1.53 -13.41
C PRO A 127 11.25 2.35 -13.49
N ASP A 128 11.11 3.68 -13.42
CA ASP A 128 12.24 4.57 -13.11
C ASP A 128 12.60 4.45 -11.62
N VAL A 129 13.89 4.44 -11.29
CA VAL A 129 14.35 4.59 -9.90
C VAL A 129 14.55 6.09 -9.60
N LEU A 130 13.62 6.67 -8.85
CA LEU A 130 13.62 8.10 -8.50
C LEU A 130 14.60 8.42 -7.36
N LEU A 131 14.69 7.52 -6.38
CA LEU A 131 15.57 7.66 -5.23
C LEU A 131 15.99 6.28 -4.73
N LYS A 132 17.30 6.06 -4.56
CA LYS A 132 17.81 4.80 -4.01
C LYS A 132 17.73 4.77 -2.49
N LEU A 133 17.10 3.73 -1.96
CA LEU A 133 16.90 3.49 -0.53
C LEU A 133 16.95 1.99 -0.27
N LYS A 134 17.25 1.59 0.97
CA LYS A 134 17.00 0.20 1.36
C LYS A 134 15.49 0.01 1.50
N CYS A 135 14.97 -1.04 0.87
CA CYS A 135 13.55 -1.42 0.84
C CYS A 135 13.38 -2.93 1.11
N GLY A 136 12.15 -3.38 1.34
CA GLY A 136 11.79 -4.81 1.42
C GLY A 136 12.18 -5.51 2.73
N GLY A 137 12.72 -4.76 3.69
CA GLY A 137 13.02 -5.24 5.04
C GLY A 137 12.01 -4.69 6.04
N GLU A 138 11.98 -5.29 7.23
CA GLU A 138 11.05 -4.89 8.27
C GLU A 138 11.29 -3.43 8.68
N HIS A 139 12.52 -2.95 8.78
CA HIS A 139 12.85 -1.59 9.25
C HIS A 139 13.35 -0.65 8.13
N HIS A 140 12.93 -0.88 6.89
CA HIS A 140 13.40 -0.16 5.70
C HIS A 140 12.49 1.03 5.32
N ALA A 141 12.63 1.59 4.11
CA ALA A 141 11.69 2.57 3.57
C ALA A 141 10.36 1.90 3.21
N HIS A 142 9.22 2.48 3.63
CA HIS A 142 7.93 1.79 3.57
C HIS A 142 6.85 2.54 2.80
N SER A 143 6.39 3.70 3.27
CA SER A 143 5.24 4.40 2.69
C SER A 143 5.63 5.73 2.03
N ILE A 144 4.86 6.12 1.01
CA ILE A 144 4.98 7.38 0.25
C ILE A 144 3.59 8.00 0.11
N GLN A 145 3.47 9.30 0.36
CA GLN A 145 2.25 10.05 0.11
C GLN A 145 2.55 11.45 -0.42
N ARG A 146 1.59 12.03 -1.14
CA ARG A 146 1.66 13.44 -1.49
C ARG A 146 1.18 14.29 -0.30
N GLY A 147 2.04 15.18 0.15
CA GLY A 147 1.70 16.15 1.17
C GLY A 147 0.74 17.23 0.66
N PRO A 148 -0.01 17.88 1.56
CA PRO A 148 -0.95 18.96 1.22
C PRO A 148 -0.26 20.22 0.67
N ASP A 149 1.04 20.35 0.88
CA ASP A 149 1.91 21.38 0.32
C ASP A 149 2.39 21.07 -1.10
N GLY A 150 1.96 19.94 -1.66
CA GLY A 150 2.37 19.47 -2.97
C GLY A 150 3.76 18.86 -3.00
N TRP A 151 4.41 18.58 -1.87
CA TRP A 151 5.67 17.83 -1.81
C TRP A 151 5.42 16.34 -1.59
N TRP A 152 6.45 15.52 -1.76
CA TRP A 152 6.39 14.09 -1.48
C TRP A 152 6.86 13.81 -0.06
N TYR A 153 6.19 12.91 0.64
CA TYR A 153 6.58 12.48 1.98
C TYR A 153 6.77 10.98 1.99
N LEU A 154 7.93 10.53 2.45
CA LEU A 154 8.30 9.13 2.55
C LEU A 154 8.65 8.81 4.01
N ILE A 155 8.06 7.76 4.56
CA ILE A 155 8.42 7.26 5.88
C ILE A 155 9.38 6.08 5.75
N ALA A 156 10.39 6.06 6.60
CA ALA A 156 11.40 5.02 6.59
C ALA A 156 11.81 4.63 8.02
N GLY A 157 11.94 3.33 8.27
CA GLY A 157 12.47 2.78 9.52
C GLY A 157 13.97 3.05 9.71
N ASN A 158 14.46 2.66 10.87
CA ASN A 158 15.82 2.98 11.33
C ASN A 158 16.94 2.22 10.61
N ASP A 159 16.63 1.15 9.86
CA ASP A 159 17.60 0.41 9.05
C ASP A 159 17.58 0.82 7.56
N SER A 160 16.73 1.77 7.18
CA SER A 160 16.62 2.29 5.80
C SER A 160 17.90 2.93 5.26
N GLY A 161 18.80 3.37 6.15
CA GLY A 161 20.07 4.02 5.80
C GLY A 161 19.93 5.46 5.34
N VAL A 162 18.79 6.11 5.63
CA VAL A 162 18.62 7.55 5.41
C VAL A 162 19.45 8.31 6.44
N ASP A 163 20.54 8.92 5.98
CA ASP A 163 21.46 9.72 6.78
C ASP A 163 21.58 11.16 6.22
N ALA A 164 22.50 11.95 6.76
CA ALA A 164 22.73 13.34 6.36
C ALA A 164 22.99 13.56 4.86
N LYS A 165 23.44 12.54 4.10
CA LYS A 165 23.67 12.68 2.65
C LYS A 165 22.37 12.87 1.85
N TYR A 166 21.24 12.44 2.41
CA TYR A 166 19.91 12.64 1.81
C TYR A 166 19.34 14.03 2.09
N VAL A 167 19.87 14.73 3.09
CA VAL A 167 19.42 16.08 3.46
C VAL A 167 20.12 17.10 2.57
N THR A 168 19.44 17.53 1.50
CA THR A 168 20.02 18.43 0.48
C THR A 168 19.55 19.87 0.63
N LEU A 169 18.51 20.14 1.42
CA LEU A 169 18.04 21.50 1.65
C LEU A 169 18.84 22.21 2.75
N PRO A 170 19.29 23.46 2.52
CA PRO A 170 20.16 24.18 3.46
C PRO A 170 19.47 24.50 4.79
N ASN A 171 18.15 24.69 4.74
CA ASN A 171 17.30 25.06 5.87
C ASN A 171 16.50 23.87 6.41
N ALA A 172 16.93 22.64 6.10
CA ALA A 172 16.31 21.44 6.63
C ALA A 172 16.24 21.49 8.17
N PRO A 173 15.10 21.14 8.79
CA PRO A 173 14.96 21.21 10.24
C PRO A 173 15.86 20.19 10.95
N ILE A 174 16.15 19.06 10.29
CA ILE A 174 17.08 18.03 10.78
C ILE A 174 18.17 17.81 9.74
N LYS A 175 19.42 18.10 10.13
CA LYS A 175 20.62 17.92 9.28
C LYS A 175 21.34 16.60 9.50
N GLN A 176 21.16 16.02 10.68
CA GLN A 176 21.77 14.77 11.11
C GLN A 176 20.63 13.90 11.65
N PRO A 177 19.90 13.18 10.79
CA PRO A 177 18.84 12.30 11.24
C PRO A 177 19.43 11.15 12.07
N GLU A 178 18.60 10.64 12.97
CA GLU A 178 18.91 9.58 13.92
C GLU A 178 17.75 8.59 13.79
N ALA A 179 18.07 7.32 13.58
CA ALA A 179 17.09 6.26 13.35
C ALA A 179 16.13 6.56 12.17
N GLY A 180 14.87 6.11 12.26
CA GLY A 180 13.85 6.24 11.22
C GLY A 180 13.38 7.69 11.03
N VAL A 181 12.88 8.00 9.84
CA VAL A 181 12.63 9.37 9.38
C VAL A 181 11.30 9.55 8.66
N LEU A 182 10.75 10.76 8.76
CA LEU A 182 9.78 11.30 7.81
C LEU A 182 10.54 12.23 6.86
N PHE A 183 10.74 11.77 5.64
CA PHE A 183 11.51 12.46 4.61
C PHE A 183 10.58 13.22 3.67
N ARG A 184 10.79 14.54 3.57
CA ARG A 184 10.04 15.45 2.69
C ARG A 184 10.87 15.77 1.46
N LEU A 185 10.42 15.28 0.32
CA LEU A 185 11.05 15.36 -0.99
C LEU A 185 10.38 16.43 -1.84
N LYS A 186 11.17 17.16 -2.62
CA LYS A 186 10.65 18.11 -3.62
C LYS A 186 9.67 17.42 -4.57
N PRO A 187 8.73 18.17 -5.19
CA PRO A 187 7.80 17.61 -6.18
C PRO A 187 8.47 16.85 -7.32
N ASP A 188 9.67 17.29 -7.72
CA ASP A 188 10.51 16.69 -8.77
C ASP A 188 11.54 15.67 -8.24
N ILE A 189 11.58 15.45 -6.92
CA ILE A 189 12.47 14.53 -6.21
C ILE A 189 13.97 14.89 -6.36
N SER A 190 14.29 16.10 -6.84
CA SER A 190 15.68 16.58 -7.01
C SER A 190 16.41 16.85 -5.68
N GLY A 191 15.70 16.75 -4.55
CA GLY A 191 16.25 16.94 -3.21
C GLY A 191 15.17 16.85 -2.14
N GLY A 192 15.59 16.87 -0.88
CA GLY A 192 14.68 16.74 0.24
C GLY A 192 15.29 17.13 1.58
N GLU A 193 14.45 17.09 2.60
CA GLU A 193 14.77 17.37 3.99
C GLU A 193 14.10 16.35 4.91
N VAL A 194 14.74 16.04 6.04
CA VAL A 194 14.09 15.24 7.08
C VAL A 194 13.27 16.18 7.96
N VAL A 195 11.97 15.91 8.08
CA VAL A 195 11.03 16.72 8.87
C VAL A 195 10.98 16.25 10.31
N ALA A 196 10.95 14.93 10.53
CA ALA A 196 10.99 14.30 11.84
C ALA A 196 11.88 13.05 11.78
N HIS A 197 12.49 12.67 12.89
CA HIS A 197 13.35 11.47 13.00
C HIS A 197 13.16 10.75 14.34
N GLY A 198 13.88 9.67 14.60
CA GLY A 198 13.87 8.95 15.88
C GLY A 198 12.91 7.75 15.93
N MET A 199 12.18 7.46 14.85
CA MET A 199 11.29 6.29 14.79
C MET A 199 12.10 5.00 14.69
N ARG A 200 11.53 3.87 15.12
CA ARG A 200 12.15 2.54 14.94
C ARG A 200 11.68 1.92 13.64
N ASN A 201 10.40 1.59 13.56
CA ASN A 201 9.81 0.85 12.47
C ASN A 201 8.37 1.32 12.22
N ALA A 202 8.26 2.49 11.60
CA ALA A 202 7.00 3.13 11.25
C ALA A 202 6.61 2.78 9.81
N TYR A 203 5.54 2.00 9.65
CA TYR A 203 5.11 1.48 8.35
C TYR A 203 4.38 2.48 7.48
N ASP A 204 3.53 3.29 8.08
CA ASP A 204 2.72 4.25 7.36
C ASP A 204 2.50 5.53 8.18
N PHE A 205 2.05 6.57 7.51
CA PHE A 205 1.71 7.85 8.12
C PHE A 205 0.46 8.40 7.46
N ALA A 206 -0.15 9.42 8.03
CA ALA A 206 -1.29 10.09 7.42
C ALA A 206 -1.31 11.56 7.80
N PHE A 207 -1.77 12.38 6.88
CA PHE A 207 -2.08 13.78 7.16
C PHE A 207 -3.51 13.93 7.67
N ASN A 208 -3.68 14.75 8.70
CA ASN A 208 -5.01 15.24 9.05
C ASN A 208 -5.42 16.39 8.11
N ARG A 209 -6.64 16.91 8.28
CA ARG A 209 -7.16 18.04 7.49
C ARG A 209 -6.41 19.37 7.72
N MET A 210 -5.65 19.47 8.82
CA MET A 210 -4.84 20.64 9.16
C MET A 210 -3.40 20.53 8.66
N ALA A 211 -3.08 19.50 7.86
CA ALA A 211 -1.75 19.19 7.35
C ALA A 211 -0.74 18.68 8.40
N ASP A 212 -1.20 18.29 9.58
CA ASP A 212 -0.36 17.62 10.57
C ASP A 212 -0.13 16.16 10.17
N ALA A 213 1.12 15.69 10.30
CA ALA A 213 1.49 14.31 10.00
C ALA A 213 1.46 13.44 11.27
N PHE A 214 0.81 12.29 11.18
CA PHE A 214 0.80 11.28 12.23
C PHE A 214 1.30 9.95 11.71
N THR A 215 1.96 9.18 12.57
CA THR A 215 2.34 7.79 12.28
C THR A 215 2.03 6.90 13.47
N PHE A 216 2.09 5.58 13.25
CA PHE A 216 2.13 4.59 14.31
C PHE A 216 3.47 3.86 14.22
N ASP A 217 4.23 3.89 15.30
CA ASP A 217 5.56 3.28 15.36
C ASP A 217 5.54 2.01 16.22
N SER A 218 6.38 1.05 15.84
CA SER A 218 6.59 -0.18 16.59
C SER A 218 7.36 0.10 17.89
N ASP A 219 7.24 -0.78 18.88
CA ASP A 219 7.95 -0.64 20.14
C ASP A 219 9.45 -0.99 20.01
N ASP A 220 10.26 -0.56 20.99
CA ASP A 220 11.63 -1.06 21.13
C ASP A 220 11.65 -2.23 22.10
N GLU A 221 11.15 -3.38 21.63
CA GLU A 221 10.97 -4.62 22.41
C GLU A 221 12.21 -5.05 23.22
N ARG A 222 13.42 -4.70 22.74
CA ARG A 222 14.69 -4.98 23.41
C ARG A 222 14.83 -4.26 24.76
N ASP A 223 14.10 -3.16 24.92
CA ASP A 223 14.13 -2.31 26.10
C ASP A 223 12.92 -2.53 27.02
N VAL A 224 12.06 -3.54 26.78
CA VAL A 224 10.79 -3.74 27.52
C VAL A 224 10.92 -3.77 29.06
N SER A 225 12.09 -4.13 29.57
CA SER A 225 12.39 -4.18 31.00
C SER A 225 13.15 -2.95 31.53
N LEU A 226 13.44 -1.97 30.69
CA LEU A 226 14.26 -0.81 30.97
C LEU A 226 13.36 0.43 31.16
N PRO A 227 13.76 1.39 32.02
CA PRO A 227 12.93 2.56 32.31
C PRO A 227 12.74 3.52 31.13
N TRP A 228 13.46 3.29 30.02
CA TRP A 228 13.34 4.02 28.76
C TRP A 228 12.64 3.22 27.65
N TYR A 229 11.93 2.14 27.98
CA TYR A 229 11.10 1.42 27.01
C TYR A 229 10.16 2.37 26.27
N ARG A 230 10.16 2.23 24.95
CA ARG A 230 9.31 3.00 24.03
C ARG A 230 8.21 2.06 23.51
N PRO A 231 6.97 2.13 24.01
CA PRO A 231 5.88 1.27 23.55
C PRO A 231 5.40 1.67 22.16
N THR A 232 4.59 0.80 21.54
CA THR A 232 3.85 1.13 20.33
C THR A 232 2.97 2.35 20.60
N ARG A 233 2.98 3.31 19.70
CA ARG A 233 2.27 4.58 19.91
C ARG A 233 1.97 5.30 18.61
N VAL A 234 0.92 6.10 18.65
CA VAL A 234 0.67 7.14 17.65
C VAL A 234 1.59 8.32 17.95
N ILE A 235 2.27 8.83 16.92
CA ILE A 235 3.24 9.92 17.02
C ILE A 235 2.78 11.05 16.11
N HIS A 236 2.72 12.26 16.66
CA HIS A 236 2.59 13.49 15.88
C HIS A 236 3.99 13.92 15.42
N LEU A 237 4.23 13.87 14.11
CA LEU A 237 5.52 14.17 13.48
C LEU A 237 5.62 15.67 13.18
N LEU A 238 6.26 16.39 14.11
CA LEU A 238 6.44 17.84 13.99
C LEU A 238 7.78 18.17 13.31
N PRO A 239 7.90 19.31 12.62
CA PRO A 239 9.19 19.78 12.11
C PRO A 239 10.25 19.87 13.22
N GLY A 240 11.34 19.12 13.06
CA GLY A 240 12.44 19.05 14.02
C GLY A 240 12.22 18.10 15.20
N SER A 241 11.10 17.36 15.26
CA SER A 241 10.85 16.45 16.40
C SER A 241 11.67 15.17 16.31
N HIS A 242 12.19 14.73 17.47
CA HIS A 242 12.72 13.40 17.70
C HIS A 242 11.65 12.52 18.35
N ALA A 243 11.27 11.43 17.69
CA ALA A 243 10.10 10.62 18.00
C ALA A 243 10.28 9.65 19.18
N GLY A 244 11.47 9.53 19.76
CA GLY A 244 11.68 8.84 21.02
C GLY A 244 13.14 8.62 21.35
#